data_AF-A0A0Q6Y8A4-F1
#
_entry.id   AF-A0A0Q6Y8A4-F1
#
_cell.length_a   1.000
_cell.length_b   1.000
_cell.length_c   1.000
_cell.angle_alpha   90.00
_cell.angle_beta   90.00
_cell.angle_gamma   90.00
#
_symmetry.space_group_name_H-M   'P 1'
#
loop_
_entity.id
_entity.type
_entity.pdbx_description
1 polymer ?
#
loop_
_entity_poly.entity_id
_entity_poly.type
_entity_poly.pdbx_seq_one_letter_code
_entity_poly.pdbx_strand_id
1 'polypeptide(L)' 'MTGSTGNAADPGWTRSGMGGPSAPRGPAEGADTPVWLATLPDSDETTGRLFAGREPLPW' A
#
# COMPACT_ATOMS: atom_id res chain seq x y z
N MET A 1 -15.72 -7.58 19.14
CA MET A 1 -15.83 -6.27 18.48
C MET A 1 -15.06 -6.40 17.18
N THR A 2 -15.72 -6.33 16.02
CA THR A 2 -15.01 -6.32 14.74
C THR A 2 -14.63 -4.87 14.48
N GLY A 3 -13.40 -4.49 14.82
CA GLY A 3 -12.89 -3.15 14.55
C GLY A 3 -12.52 -3.05 13.07
N SER A 4 -12.89 -1.96 12.41
CA SER A 4 -12.45 -1.70 11.04
C SER A 4 -10.96 -1.32 11.04
N THR A 5 -10.11 -2.14 10.43
CA THR A 5 -8.70 -1.80 10.20
C THR A 5 -8.57 -0.84 9.01
N GLY A 6 -7.84 0.26 9.19
CA GLY A 6 -7.61 1.27 8.15
C GLY A 6 -6.14 1.67 8.08
N ASN A 7 -5.54 1.53 6.89
CA ASN A 7 -4.10 1.73 6.64
C ASN A 7 -3.90 2.64 5.42
N ALA A 8 -2.76 3.32 5.34
CA ALA A 8 -2.32 4.05 4.15
C ALA A 8 -1.22 3.28 3.41
N ALA A 9 -1.22 3.37 2.08
CA ALA A 9 -0.24 2.71 1.23
C ALA A 9 0.35 3.70 0.23
N ASP A 10 1.67 3.69 0.08
CA ASP A 10 2.37 4.34 -1.02
C ASP A 10 2.69 3.31 -2.11
N PRO A 11 2.04 3.38 -3.30
CA PRO A 11 2.38 2.52 -4.43
C PRO A 11 3.71 2.92 -5.08
N GLY A 12 4.26 4.09 -4.72
CA GLY A 12 5.35 4.76 -5.41
C GLY A 12 4.96 5.22 -6.82
N TRP A 13 5.94 5.74 -7.54
CA TRP A 13 5.72 6.22 -8.91
C TRP A 13 5.49 5.05 -9.88
N THR A 14 4.22 4.81 -10.18
CA THR A 14 3.73 3.63 -10.90
C THR A 14 3.18 3.98 -12.28
N ARG A 15 3.55 3.19 -13.30
CA ARG A 15 3.04 3.32 -14.68
C ARG A 15 1.53 3.16 -14.72
N SER A 16 0.85 4.28 -14.86
CA SER A 16 -0.60 4.43 -14.89
C SER A 16 -0.95 5.68 -15.71
N GLY A 17 -2.24 5.96 -15.90
CA GLY A 17 -2.66 7.22 -16.53
C GLY A 17 -2.13 8.46 -15.81
N MET A 18 -1.96 8.39 -14.47
CA MET A 18 -1.42 9.47 -13.66
C MET A 18 0.11 9.49 -13.62
N GLY A 19 0.76 8.32 -13.54
CA GLY A 19 2.22 8.21 -13.42
C GLY A 19 2.96 8.34 -14.76
N GLY A 20 2.29 8.13 -15.89
CA GLY A 20 2.89 8.16 -17.22
C GLY A 20 3.79 6.96 -17.53
N PRO A 21 4.30 6.85 -18.77
CA PRO A 21 5.08 5.70 -19.22
C PRO A 21 6.51 5.65 -18.64
N SER A 22 7.06 6.78 -18.20
CA SER A 22 8.42 6.86 -17.64
C SER A 22 8.51 6.43 -16.17
N ALA A 23 7.37 6.16 -15.52
CA ALA A 23 7.37 5.69 -14.15
C ALA A 23 8.18 4.38 -14.02
N PRO A 24 9.07 4.27 -13.03
CA PRO A 24 9.98 3.14 -12.92
C PRO A 24 9.22 1.84 -12.65
N ARG A 25 8.15 1.90 -11.83
CA ARG A 25 7.40 0.73 -11.40
C ARG A 25 6.32 0.34 -12.40
N GLY A 26 6.12 -0.97 -12.58
CA GLY A 26 4.98 -1.51 -13.31
C GLY A 26 3.70 -1.55 -12.44
N PRO A 27 2.51 -1.71 -13.03
CA PRO A 27 1.25 -1.80 -12.29
C PRO A 27 1.24 -2.89 -11.21
N ALA A 28 1.82 -4.07 -11.50
CA ALA A 28 1.89 -5.17 -10.54
C ALA A 28 2.76 -4.82 -9.32
N GLU A 29 3.88 -4.12 -9.54
CA GLU A 29 4.76 -3.67 -8.45
C GLU A 29 4.09 -2.59 -7.59
N GLY A 30 3.41 -1.61 -8.21
CA GLY A 30 2.66 -0.59 -7.48
C GLY A 30 1.46 -1.15 -6.70
N ALA A 31 0.87 -2.26 -7.16
CA ALA A 31 -0.25 -2.93 -6.49
C ALA A 31 0.20 -3.81 -5.31
N ASP A 32 1.49 -4.12 -5.18
CA ASP A 32 1.98 -5.12 -4.23
C ASP A 32 1.60 -4.79 -2.77
N THR A 33 1.92 -3.57 -2.31
CA THR A 33 1.63 -3.14 -0.94
C THR A 33 0.14 -2.98 -0.64
N PRO A 34 -0.68 -2.29 -1.46
CA PRO A 34 -2.11 -2.16 -1.18
C PRO A 34 -2.85 -3.50 -1.25
N VAL A 35 -2.48 -4.41 -2.16
CA VAL A 35 -3.05 -5.77 -2.21
C VAL A 35 -2.67 -6.54 -0.96
N TRP A 36 -1.39 -6.51 -0.56
CA TRP A 36 -0.95 -7.16 0.66
C TRP A 36 -1.74 -6.69 1.88
N LEU A 37 -1.86 -5.37 2.09
CA LEU A 37 -2.65 -4.80 3.19
C LEU A 37 -4.12 -5.24 3.17
N ALA A 38 -4.74 -5.31 1.98
CA ALA A 38 -6.13 -5.75 1.83
C ALA A 38 -6.36 -7.25 2.12
N THR A 39 -5.28 -8.05 2.15
CA THR A 39 -5.34 -9.49 2.41
C THR A 39 -4.90 -9.88 3.82
N LEU A 40 -4.45 -8.92 4.64
CA LEU A 40 -4.08 -9.20 6.01
C LEU A 40 -5.31 -9.52 6.86
N PRO A 41 -5.19 -10.43 7.84
CA PRO A 41 -6.22 -10.57 8.86
C PRO A 41 -6.33 -9.25 9.64
N ASP A 42 -7.55 -8.92 10.06
CA ASP A 42 -7.81 -7.77 10.93
C ASP A 42 -6.86 -7.81 12.13
N SER A 43 -6.03 -6.78 12.26
CA SER A 43 -5.02 -6.68 13.32
C SER A 43 -4.74 -5.22 13.65
N ASP A 44 -4.66 -4.92 14.95
CA ASP A 44 -4.32 -3.59 15.45
C ASP A 44 -2.88 -3.16 15.06
N GLU A 45 -2.00 -4.13 14.82
CA GLU A 45 -0.57 -3.94 14.50
C GLU A 45 -0.34 -3.08 13.23
N THR A 46 -1.24 -3.17 12.26
CA THR A 46 -1.13 -2.40 11.01
C THR A 46 -1.95 -1.13 11.00
N THR A 47 -2.98 -1.06 11.85
CA THR A 47 -3.99 0.00 11.86
C THR A 47 -3.36 1.39 12.06
N GLY A 48 -3.75 2.35 11.21
CA GLY A 48 -3.36 3.75 11.32
C GLY A 48 -1.94 4.08 10.85
N ARG A 49 -1.29 3.17 10.11
CA ARG A 49 0.09 3.34 9.63
C ARG A 49 0.17 3.55 8.11
N LEU A 50 1.28 4.13 7.65
CA LEU A 50 1.67 4.23 6.24
C LEU A 50 2.65 3.12 5.89
N PHE A 51 2.48 2.48 4.74
CA PHE A 51 3.38 1.43 4.24
C PHE A 51 3.86 1.69 2.82
N ALA A 52 5.11 1.32 2.53
CA ALA A 52 5.67 1.22 1.18
C ALA A 52 6.58 0.00 1.10
N GLY A 53 6.44 -0.80 0.04
CA GLY A 53 7.22 -2.04 -0.09
C GLY A 53 6.98 -3.03 1.05
N ARG A 54 5.76 -3.05 1.61
CA ARG A 54 5.35 -3.83 2.80
C ARG A 54 6.10 -3.48 4.10
N GLU A 55 6.81 -2.35 4.13
CA GLU A 55 7.46 -1.86 5.33
C GLU A 55 6.75 -0.61 5.86
N PRO A 56 6.61 -0.45 7.19
CA PRO A 56 6.03 0.75 7.77
C PRO A 56 6.96 1.95 7.55
N LEU A 57 6.38 3.06 7.10
CA LEU A 57 7.07 4.34 6.97
C LEU A 57 6.75 5.25 8.17
N PRO A 58 7.66 6.16 8.54
CA PRO A 58 7.33 7.23 9.47
C PRO A 58 6.26 8.14 8.86
N TRP A 59 5.38 8.65 9.73
CA TRP A 59 4.40 9.68 9.42
C TRP A 59 4.84 11.01 10.02
#